data_AF-A0A345GVP9-F1
#
_entry.id   AF-A0A345GVP9-F1
#
_cell.length_a   1.000
_cell.length_b   1.000
_cell.length_c   1.000
_cell.angle_alpha   90.00
_cell.angle_beta   90.00
_cell.angle_gamma   90.00
#
_symmetry.space_group_name_H-M   'P 1'
#
loop_
_entity.id
_entity.type
_entity.pdbx_description
1 polymer ?
#
loop_
_entity_poly.entity_id
_entity_poly.type
_entity_poly.pdbx_seq_one_letter_code
_entity_poly.pdbx_strand_id
1 'polypeptide(L)'
;MELDELNRQKLVEELKSIKTTRLTNIVKSISVLIGSIILFIVITRPEYLLNKKVSQEDISRERAKLILNLINENKSSENMLLGLSIIEKAYPIENSQWINSIREILLIRYQKNMNVSQINSIDSNQQKALYQAKLNLNKLLSIKEEFEITKLAQDHLGYKIKIDDSLIATTFFSQYNTLKNKVDADILATKTEIWDLQVNPLINENKYKLYQ
;
A
#
# COMPACT_ATOMS: atom_id res chain seq x y z
N MET A 1 -80.56 50.90 -45.32
CA MET A 1 -79.10 51.03 -45.10
C MET A 1 -78.69 50.65 -43.68
N GLU A 2 -79.54 50.91 -42.66
CA GLU A 2 -79.25 50.57 -41.25
C GLU A 2 -79.14 49.07 -40.92
N LEU A 3 -79.84 48.18 -41.65
CA LEU A 3 -79.85 46.74 -41.37
C LEU A 3 -78.51 46.04 -41.67
N ASP A 4 -77.82 46.47 -42.74
CA ASP A 4 -76.52 45.92 -43.13
C ASP A 4 -75.40 46.38 -42.19
N GLU A 5 -75.54 47.57 -41.62
CA GLU A 5 -74.58 48.14 -40.68
C GLU A 5 -74.69 47.47 -39.30
N LEU A 6 -75.91 47.18 -38.84
CA LEU A 6 -76.15 46.42 -37.62
C LEU A 6 -75.61 44.97 -37.71
N ASN A 7 -75.78 44.32 -38.85
CA ASN A 7 -75.24 42.98 -39.09
C ASN A 7 -73.71 42.96 -39.13
N ARG A 8 -73.07 43.99 -39.70
CA ARG A 8 -71.61 44.15 -39.64
C ARG A 8 -71.10 44.35 -38.22
N GLN A 9 -71.78 45.15 -37.41
CA GLN A 9 -71.39 45.37 -36.01
C GLN A 9 -71.46 44.07 -35.19
N LYS A 10 -72.54 43.28 -35.33
CA LYS A 10 -72.67 41.97 -34.68
C LYS A 10 -71.57 40.99 -35.10
N LEU A 11 -71.27 40.90 -36.40
CA LEU A 11 -70.20 40.03 -36.89
C LEU A 11 -68.82 40.42 -36.34
N VAL A 12 -68.54 41.71 -36.17
CA VAL A 12 -67.29 42.18 -35.58
C VAL A 12 -67.20 41.86 -34.09
N GLU A 13 -68.31 42.00 -33.35
CA GLU A 13 -68.37 41.62 -31.94
C GLU A 13 -68.22 40.11 -31.74
N GLU A 14 -68.89 39.30 -32.55
CA GLU A 14 -68.74 37.84 -32.55
C GLU A 14 -67.30 37.44 -32.87
N LEU A 15 -66.68 38.01 -33.91
CA LEU A 15 -65.27 37.76 -34.23
C LEU A 15 -64.31 38.15 -33.08
N LYS A 16 -64.59 39.26 -32.39
CA LYS A 16 -63.79 39.72 -31.25
C LYS A 16 -63.95 38.80 -30.03
N SER A 17 -65.16 38.34 -29.75
CA SER A 17 -65.45 37.38 -28.69
C SER A 17 -64.84 36.00 -28.97
N ILE A 18 -64.86 35.54 -30.23
CA ILE A 18 -64.22 34.28 -30.66
C ILE A 18 -62.71 34.38 -30.51
N LYS A 19 -62.09 35.51 -30.92
CA LYS A 19 -60.64 35.70 -30.82
C LYS A 19 -60.15 35.72 -29.36
N THR A 20 -60.87 36.42 -28.49
CA THR A 20 -60.56 36.46 -27.05
C THR A 20 -60.76 35.09 -26.39
N THR A 21 -61.84 34.40 -26.69
CA THR A 21 -62.10 33.04 -26.20
C THR A 21 -61.00 32.06 -26.61
N ARG A 22 -60.56 32.09 -27.88
CA ARG A 22 -59.45 31.25 -28.36
C ARG A 22 -58.14 31.52 -27.62
N LEU A 23 -57.79 32.79 -27.38
CA LEU A 23 -56.58 33.13 -26.62
C LEU A 23 -56.66 32.63 -25.18
N THR A 24 -57.79 32.81 -24.50
CA THR A 24 -57.95 32.32 -23.12
C THR A 24 -57.88 30.79 -23.04
N ASN A 25 -58.40 30.08 -24.03
CA ASN A 25 -58.31 28.62 -24.09
C ASN A 25 -56.88 28.15 -24.36
N ILE A 26 -56.12 28.82 -25.21
CA ILE A 26 -54.70 28.50 -25.45
C ILE A 26 -53.89 28.68 -24.17
N VAL A 27 -54.08 29.81 -23.46
CA VAL A 27 -53.36 30.07 -22.19
C VAL A 27 -53.73 29.02 -21.13
N LYS A 28 -55.01 28.66 -21.02
CA LYS A 28 -55.45 27.57 -20.12
C LYS A 28 -54.79 26.24 -20.48
N SER A 29 -54.76 25.87 -21.75
CA SER A 29 -54.11 24.63 -22.20
C SER A 29 -52.62 24.61 -21.88
N ILE A 30 -51.92 25.72 -22.10
CA ILE A 30 -50.49 25.85 -21.75
C ILE A 30 -50.29 25.74 -20.23
N SER A 31 -51.14 26.41 -19.45
CA SER A 31 -51.08 26.36 -17.99
C SER A 31 -51.29 24.94 -17.45
N VAL A 32 -52.25 24.19 -17.98
CA VAL A 32 -52.48 22.79 -17.62
C VAL A 32 -51.26 21.93 -17.99
N LEU A 33 -50.68 22.15 -19.17
CA LEU A 33 -49.52 21.38 -19.64
C LEU A 33 -48.28 21.62 -18.76
N ILE A 34 -47.97 22.88 -18.43
CA ILE A 34 -46.86 23.23 -17.54
C ILE A 34 -47.12 22.69 -16.13
N GLY A 35 -48.34 22.84 -15.61
CA GLY A 35 -48.73 22.30 -14.31
C GLY A 35 -48.54 20.78 -14.23
N SER A 36 -48.91 20.05 -15.29
CA SER A 36 -48.73 18.61 -15.38
C SER A 36 -47.25 18.20 -15.39
N ILE A 37 -46.38 18.95 -16.09
CA ILE A 37 -44.93 18.66 -16.11
C ILE A 37 -44.31 18.87 -14.73
N ILE A 38 -44.65 19.97 -14.05
CA ILE A 38 -44.14 20.25 -12.70
C ILE A 38 -44.61 19.18 -11.71
N LEU A 39 -45.89 18.81 -11.76
CA LEU A 39 -46.45 17.76 -10.92
C LEU A 39 -45.72 16.43 -11.14
N PHE A 40 -45.45 16.07 -12.40
CA PHE A 40 -44.72 14.86 -12.76
C PHE A 40 -43.30 14.85 -12.18
N ILE A 41 -42.57 15.96 -12.26
CA ILE A 41 -41.23 16.08 -11.68
C ILE A 41 -41.27 15.93 -10.17
N VAL A 42 -42.23 16.57 -9.49
CA VAL A 42 -42.35 16.53 -8.03
C VAL A 42 -42.65 15.12 -7.53
N ILE A 43 -43.51 14.38 -8.23
CA ILE A 43 -43.87 13.00 -7.87
C ILE A 43 -42.74 12.02 -8.16
N THR A 44 -42.02 12.16 -9.28
CA THR A 44 -40.99 11.18 -9.70
C THR A 44 -39.60 11.42 -9.08
N ARG A 45 -39.28 12.66 -8.66
CA ARG A 45 -37.99 13.00 -8.02
C ARG A 45 -37.66 12.19 -6.76
N PRO A 46 -38.57 11.96 -5.79
CA PRO A 46 -38.23 11.18 -4.60
C PRO A 46 -37.88 9.73 -4.94
N GLU A 47 -38.56 9.11 -5.91
CA GLU A 47 -38.28 7.73 -6.34
C GLU A 47 -36.88 7.59 -6.95
N TYR A 48 -36.48 8.54 -7.80
CA TYR A 48 -35.14 8.57 -8.37
C TYR A 48 -34.05 8.68 -7.29
N LEU A 49 -34.26 9.58 -6.32
CA LEU A 49 -33.30 9.76 -5.22
C LEU A 49 -33.25 8.55 -4.30
N LEU A 50 -34.38 7.89 -4.05
CA LEU A 50 -34.46 6.70 -3.23
C LEU A 50 -33.76 5.51 -3.91
N ASN A 51 -34.04 5.26 -5.20
CA ASN A 51 -33.38 4.21 -5.97
C ASN A 51 -31.86 4.42 -6.05
N LYS A 52 -31.41 5.67 -6.18
CA LYS A 52 -29.97 5.98 -6.15
C LYS A 52 -29.35 5.65 -4.80
N LYS A 53 -30.03 5.96 -3.69
CA LYS A 53 -29.53 5.64 -2.33
C LYS A 53 -29.53 4.15 -2.04
N VAL A 54 -30.59 3.43 -2.40
CA VAL A 54 -30.67 1.97 -2.26
C VAL A 54 -29.57 1.30 -3.08
N SER A 55 -29.37 1.72 -4.33
CA SER A 55 -28.27 1.22 -5.16
C SER A 55 -26.90 1.50 -4.54
N GLN A 56 -26.69 2.68 -3.97
CA GLN A 56 -25.43 3.00 -3.27
C GLN A 56 -25.22 2.16 -2.01
N GLU A 57 -26.27 1.87 -1.26
CA GLU A 57 -26.20 1.01 -0.08
C GLU A 57 -25.87 -0.43 -0.47
N ASP A 58 -26.56 -1.00 -1.46
CA ASP A 58 -26.31 -2.36 -1.95
C ASP A 58 -24.89 -2.51 -2.49
N ILE A 59 -24.42 -1.53 -3.28
CA ILE A 59 -23.04 -1.49 -3.76
C ILE A 59 -22.06 -1.40 -2.58
N SER A 60 -22.35 -0.59 -1.56
CA SER A 60 -21.48 -0.47 -0.38
C SER A 60 -21.45 -1.76 0.44
N ARG A 61 -22.57 -2.47 0.52
CA ARG A 61 -22.69 -3.78 1.18
C ARG A 61 -21.90 -4.86 0.46
N GLU A 62 -22.02 -4.95 -0.87
CA GLU A 62 -21.23 -5.88 -1.68
C GLU A 62 -19.72 -5.60 -1.59
N ARG A 63 -19.31 -4.32 -1.62
CA ARG A 63 -17.91 -3.93 -1.38
C ARG A 63 -17.40 -4.40 -0.03
N ALA A 64 -18.15 -4.14 1.04
CA ALA A 64 -17.78 -4.54 2.40
C ALA A 64 -17.66 -6.07 2.51
N LYS A 65 -18.56 -6.81 1.87
CA LYS A 65 -18.53 -8.28 1.83
C LYS A 65 -17.30 -8.81 1.09
N LEU A 66 -16.94 -8.23 -0.05
CA LEU A 66 -15.73 -8.61 -0.80
C LEU A 66 -14.46 -8.39 0.03
N ILE A 67 -14.36 -7.25 0.72
CA ILE A 67 -13.22 -6.96 1.60
C ILE A 67 -13.18 -7.91 2.78
N LEU A 68 -14.33 -8.15 3.42
CA LEU A 68 -14.42 -9.09 4.53
C LEU A 68 -14.00 -10.49 4.11
N ASN A 69 -14.40 -10.93 2.91
CA ASN A 69 -13.95 -12.20 2.34
C ASN A 69 -12.43 -12.22 2.11
N LEU A 70 -11.85 -11.15 1.54
CA LEU A 70 -10.40 -11.03 1.38
C LEU A 70 -9.65 -11.10 2.71
N ILE A 71 -10.22 -10.52 3.78
CA ILE A 71 -9.65 -10.54 5.14
C ILE A 71 -9.78 -11.94 5.77
N ASN A 72 -10.97 -12.54 5.69
CA ASN A 72 -11.28 -13.82 6.33
C ASN A 72 -10.61 -15.03 5.67
N GLU A 73 -10.34 -14.97 4.37
CA GLU A 73 -9.66 -16.05 3.65
C GLU A 73 -8.16 -16.16 3.99
N ASN A 74 -7.65 -15.33 4.92
CA ASN A 74 -6.28 -15.37 5.42
C ASN A 74 -5.21 -15.38 4.31
N LYS A 75 -5.53 -14.71 3.20
CA LYS A 75 -4.65 -14.57 2.03
C LYS A 75 -3.44 -13.71 2.38
N SER A 76 -2.31 -13.91 1.69
CA SER A 76 -1.11 -13.08 1.85
C SER A 76 -1.45 -11.59 1.69
N SER A 77 -0.74 -10.70 2.41
CA SER A 77 -0.96 -9.25 2.32
C SER A 77 -0.89 -8.72 0.87
N GLU A 78 -0.10 -9.37 0.02
CA GLU A 78 -0.01 -9.11 -1.42
C GLU A 78 -1.33 -9.38 -2.17
N ASN A 79 -1.93 -10.55 -1.94
CA ASN A 79 -3.22 -10.91 -2.53
C ASN A 79 -4.34 -9.99 -2.04
N MET A 80 -4.28 -9.52 -0.79
CA MET A 80 -5.22 -8.53 -0.26
C MET A 80 -5.05 -7.16 -0.94
N LEU A 81 -3.81 -6.70 -1.20
CA LEU A 81 -3.54 -5.46 -1.93
C LEU A 81 -4.02 -5.52 -3.38
N LEU A 82 -3.82 -6.67 -4.05
CA LEU A 82 -4.34 -6.90 -5.40
C LEU A 82 -5.88 -6.91 -5.41
N GLY A 83 -6.51 -7.62 -4.46
CA GLY A 83 -7.96 -7.62 -4.30
C GLY A 83 -8.53 -6.23 -4.04
N LEU A 84 -7.88 -5.42 -3.21
CA LEU A 84 -8.29 -4.03 -2.94
C LEU A 84 -8.19 -3.15 -4.19
N SER A 85 -7.15 -3.36 -5.01
CA SER A 85 -6.97 -2.64 -6.29
C SER A 85 -8.04 -2.99 -7.31
N ILE A 86 -8.48 -4.26 -7.35
CA ILE A 86 -9.60 -4.70 -8.19
C ILE A 86 -10.91 -4.05 -7.74
N ILE A 87 -11.16 -4.00 -6.43
CA ILE A 87 -12.36 -3.37 -5.86
C ILE A 87 -12.40 -1.88 -6.18
N GLU A 88 -11.28 -1.18 -6.07
CA GLU A 88 -11.18 0.24 -6.42
C GLU A 88 -11.47 0.49 -7.91
N LYS A 89 -10.91 -0.33 -8.81
CA LYS A 89 -11.14 -0.20 -10.25
C LYS A 89 -12.57 -0.57 -10.66
N ALA A 90 -13.15 -1.62 -10.07
CA ALA A 90 -14.52 -2.04 -10.34
C ALA A 90 -15.56 -1.03 -9.81
N TYR A 91 -15.17 -0.23 -8.81
CA TYR A 91 -16.06 0.68 -8.11
C TYR A 91 -15.38 2.03 -7.82
N PRO A 92 -15.15 2.88 -8.83
CA PRO A 92 -14.53 4.19 -8.62
C PRO A 92 -15.45 5.07 -7.77
N ILE A 93 -14.92 5.61 -6.68
CA ILE A 93 -15.61 6.57 -5.79
C ILE A 93 -14.81 7.87 -5.81
N GLU A 94 -15.49 9.00 -5.90
CA GLU A 94 -14.86 10.33 -5.83
C GLU A 94 -14.29 10.68 -4.44
N ASN A 95 -14.34 9.77 -3.45
CA ASN A 95 -13.94 10.05 -2.06
C ASN A 95 -13.71 8.79 -1.18
N SER A 96 -12.85 7.87 -1.58
CA SER A 96 -12.60 6.59 -0.87
C SER A 96 -11.46 6.66 0.17
N GLN A 97 -11.51 7.61 1.12
CA GLN A 97 -10.50 7.73 2.19
C GLN A 97 -10.27 6.40 2.96
N TRP A 98 -11.33 5.62 3.14
CA TRP A 98 -11.27 4.33 3.81
C TRP A 98 -10.49 3.27 3.01
N ILE A 99 -10.52 3.30 1.66
CA ILE A 99 -9.72 2.39 0.82
C ILE A 99 -8.24 2.70 1.00
N ASN A 100 -7.87 3.98 1.01
CA ASN A 100 -6.50 4.40 1.26
C ASN A 100 -6.03 3.98 2.67
N SER A 101 -6.87 4.12 3.68
CA SER A 101 -6.58 3.69 5.05
C SER A 101 -6.32 2.18 5.13
N ILE A 102 -7.16 1.37 4.48
CA ILE A 102 -6.95 -0.09 4.42
C ILE A 102 -5.67 -0.42 3.65
N ARG A 103 -5.39 0.28 2.55
CA ARG A 103 -4.17 0.09 1.75
C ARG A 103 -2.92 0.35 2.59
N GLU A 104 -2.87 1.45 3.33
CA GLU A 104 -1.74 1.79 4.21
C GLU A 104 -1.49 0.71 5.27
N ILE A 105 -2.54 0.23 5.94
CA ILE A 105 -2.43 -0.85 6.93
C ILE A 105 -1.86 -2.13 6.30
N LEU A 106 -2.36 -2.50 5.11
CA LEU A 106 -1.88 -3.68 4.40
C LEU A 106 -0.43 -3.53 3.94
N LEU A 107 -0.02 -2.34 3.50
CA LEU A 107 1.36 -2.03 3.12
C LEU A 107 2.31 -2.15 4.32
N ILE A 108 1.95 -1.58 5.48
CA ILE A 108 2.73 -1.70 6.71
C ILE A 108 2.90 -3.19 7.08
N ARG A 109 1.82 -3.97 6.99
CA ARG A 109 1.86 -5.41 7.29
C ARG A 109 2.76 -6.17 6.32
N TYR A 110 2.65 -5.86 5.03
CA TYR A 110 3.48 -6.47 3.98
C TYR A 110 4.96 -6.16 4.18
N GLN A 111 5.31 -4.89 4.42
CA GLN A 111 6.68 -4.45 4.69
C GLN A 111 7.25 -5.13 5.94
N LYS A 112 6.46 -5.21 7.02
CA LYS A 112 6.88 -5.91 8.24
C LYS A 112 7.24 -7.37 7.95
N ASN A 113 6.44 -8.09 7.17
CA ASN A 113 6.70 -9.49 6.82
C ASN A 113 7.97 -9.64 5.95
N MET A 114 8.19 -8.72 5.02
CA MET A 114 9.41 -8.66 4.21
C MET A 114 10.64 -8.41 5.09
N ASN A 115 10.56 -7.43 5.99
CA ASN A 115 11.66 -7.08 6.89
C ASN A 115 12.01 -8.25 7.83
N VAL A 116 11.02 -8.98 8.35
CA VAL A 116 11.25 -10.21 9.15
C VAL A 116 12.00 -11.26 8.33
N SER A 117 11.61 -11.47 7.07
CA SER A 117 12.28 -12.44 6.20
C SER A 117 13.72 -12.03 5.90
N GLN A 118 13.96 -10.73 5.66
CA GLN A 118 15.29 -10.18 5.46
C GLN A 118 16.16 -10.32 6.71
N ILE A 119 15.66 -9.92 7.88
CA ILE A 119 16.36 -10.07 9.17
C ILE A 119 16.75 -11.53 9.41
N ASN A 120 15.83 -12.48 9.18
CA ASN A 120 16.12 -13.91 9.35
C ASN A 120 17.24 -14.40 8.40
N SER A 121 17.27 -13.91 7.16
CA SER A 121 18.31 -14.28 6.19
C SER A 121 19.68 -13.69 6.54
N ILE A 122 19.71 -12.43 7.01
CA ILE A 122 20.91 -11.76 7.52
C ILE A 122 21.46 -12.53 8.72
N ASP A 123 20.61 -12.82 9.71
CA ASP A 123 21.00 -13.54 10.93
C ASP A 123 21.57 -14.93 10.60
N SER A 124 20.89 -15.70 9.73
CA SER A 124 21.39 -17.00 9.28
C SER A 124 22.76 -16.92 8.60
N ASN A 125 22.98 -15.94 7.73
CA ASN A 125 24.28 -15.78 7.05
C ASN A 125 25.40 -15.44 8.04
N GLN A 126 25.08 -14.71 9.10
CA GLN A 126 26.05 -14.31 10.09
C GLN A 126 26.37 -15.41 11.09
N GLN A 127 25.38 -16.20 11.50
CA GLN A 127 25.64 -17.40 12.28
C GLN A 127 26.63 -18.32 11.55
N LYS A 128 26.49 -18.46 10.22
CA LYS A 128 27.47 -19.19 9.39
C LYS A 128 28.84 -18.53 9.40
N ALA A 129 28.93 -17.20 9.22
CA ALA A 129 30.20 -16.48 9.24
C ALA A 129 30.90 -16.59 10.60
N LEU A 130 30.16 -16.44 11.70
CA LEU A 130 30.67 -16.54 13.07
C LEU A 130 31.15 -17.96 13.38
N TYR A 131 30.42 -18.98 12.91
CA TYR A 131 30.87 -20.37 13.01
C TYR A 131 32.19 -20.60 12.28
N GLN A 132 32.33 -20.10 11.05
CA GLN A 132 33.58 -20.21 10.28
C GLN A 132 34.74 -19.46 10.95
N ALA A 133 34.48 -18.26 11.47
CA ALA A 133 35.48 -17.48 12.21
C ALA A 133 35.95 -18.23 13.47
N LYS A 134 35.02 -18.85 14.22
CA LYS A 134 35.35 -19.66 15.41
C LYS A 134 36.19 -20.89 15.04
N LEU A 135 35.88 -21.57 13.94
CA LEU A 135 36.70 -22.67 13.44
C LEU A 135 38.12 -22.21 13.08
N ASN A 136 38.25 -21.08 12.38
CA ASN A 136 39.56 -20.53 12.01
C ASN A 136 40.36 -20.10 13.25
N LEU A 137 39.70 -19.49 14.25
CA LEU A 137 40.33 -19.14 15.51
C LEU A 137 40.86 -20.37 16.26
N ASN A 138 40.06 -21.45 16.33
CA ASN A 138 40.49 -22.69 16.98
C ASN A 138 41.69 -23.32 16.27
N LYS A 139 41.73 -23.28 14.93
CA LYS A 139 42.91 -23.73 14.16
C LYS A 139 44.16 -22.91 14.46
N LEU A 140 44.00 -21.59 14.58
CA LEU A 140 45.12 -20.72 14.93
C LEU A 140 45.62 -21.02 16.35
N LEU A 141 44.70 -21.21 17.31
CA LEU A 141 45.04 -21.58 18.69
C LEU A 141 45.79 -22.92 18.74
N SER A 142 45.36 -23.94 18.01
CA SER A 142 46.08 -25.23 17.98
C SER A 142 47.48 -25.09 17.40
N ILE A 143 47.65 -24.30 16.33
CA ILE A 143 48.98 -24.00 15.76
C ILE A 143 49.87 -23.29 16.79
N LYS A 144 49.31 -22.36 17.58
CA LYS A 144 50.04 -21.67 18.65
C LYS A 144 50.50 -22.64 19.74
N GLU A 145 49.64 -23.54 20.17
CA GLU A 145 49.96 -24.55 21.20
C GLU A 145 51.06 -25.50 20.72
N GLU A 146 50.97 -26.01 19.49
CA GLU A 146 52.03 -26.83 18.87
C GLU A 146 53.38 -26.10 18.81
N PHE A 147 53.34 -24.80 18.46
CA PHE A 147 54.52 -23.96 18.44
C PHE A 147 55.16 -23.80 19.82
N GLU A 148 54.38 -23.49 20.85
CA GLU A 148 54.87 -23.34 22.22
C GLU A 148 55.47 -24.65 22.77
N ILE A 149 54.84 -25.79 22.46
CA ILE A 149 55.37 -27.12 22.82
C ILE A 149 56.71 -27.38 22.10
N THR A 150 56.80 -27.07 20.81
CA THR A 150 58.02 -27.27 20.02
C THR A 150 59.16 -26.40 20.54
N LYS A 151 58.87 -25.16 20.94
CA LYS A 151 59.84 -24.25 21.55
C LYS A 151 60.33 -24.75 22.91
N LEU A 152 59.44 -25.19 23.79
CA LEU A 152 59.81 -25.82 25.07
C LEU A 152 60.69 -27.07 24.87
N ALA A 153 60.39 -27.89 23.86
CA ALA A 153 61.19 -29.05 23.51
C ALA A 153 62.61 -28.65 23.05
N GLN A 154 62.76 -27.56 22.28
CA GLN A 154 64.08 -27.05 21.88
C GLN A 154 64.88 -26.53 23.07
N ASP A 155 64.25 -25.74 23.94
CA ASP A 155 64.88 -25.15 25.12
C ASP A 155 65.35 -26.24 26.10
N HIS A 156 64.62 -27.35 26.23
CA HIS A 156 64.96 -28.45 27.15
C HIS A 156 65.83 -29.55 26.54
N LEU A 157 65.77 -29.82 25.23
CA LEU A 157 66.50 -30.93 24.58
C LEU A 157 67.74 -30.48 23.80
N GLY A 158 68.04 -29.17 23.76
CA GLY A 158 69.27 -28.64 23.16
C GLY A 158 69.30 -28.64 21.62
N TYR A 159 68.16 -28.89 20.96
CA TYR A 159 68.05 -28.82 19.50
C TYR A 159 67.90 -27.36 19.04
N LYS A 160 68.91 -26.80 18.37
CA LYS A 160 68.83 -25.49 17.70
C LYS A 160 68.10 -25.61 16.36
N ILE A 161 66.79 -25.43 16.35
CA ILE A 161 66.07 -25.08 15.12
C ILE A 161 66.03 -23.56 15.06
N LYS A 162 66.49 -22.95 13.95
CA LYS A 162 66.34 -21.50 13.73
C LYS A 162 64.87 -21.23 13.42
N ILE A 163 64.09 -21.01 14.46
CA ILE A 163 62.74 -20.47 14.35
C ILE A 163 62.85 -18.96 14.60
N ASP A 164 62.43 -18.16 13.63
CA ASP A 164 62.43 -16.69 13.75
C ASP A 164 61.20 -16.27 14.58
N ASP A 165 61.33 -16.40 15.90
CA ASP A 165 60.29 -16.15 16.91
C ASP A 165 59.62 -14.78 16.76
N SER A 166 60.37 -13.78 16.31
CA SER A 166 59.90 -12.41 16.09
C SER A 166 58.87 -12.36 14.95
N LEU A 167 59.18 -12.99 13.81
CA LEU A 167 58.36 -12.97 12.61
C LEU A 167 57.06 -13.77 12.79
N ILE A 168 57.13 -14.91 13.48
CA ILE A 168 55.95 -15.77 13.72
C ILE A 168 55.01 -15.10 14.74
N ALA A 169 55.55 -14.55 15.84
CA ALA A 169 54.72 -13.88 16.85
C ALA A 169 54.05 -12.62 16.29
N THR A 170 54.77 -11.79 15.51
CA THR A 170 54.19 -10.59 14.89
C THR A 170 53.17 -10.92 13.80
N THR A 171 53.44 -11.93 12.96
CA THR A 171 52.49 -12.35 11.92
C THR A 171 51.23 -12.95 12.54
N PHE A 172 51.35 -13.75 13.60
CA PHE A 172 50.23 -14.35 14.30
C PHE A 172 49.38 -13.31 15.05
N PHE A 173 50.01 -12.41 15.82
CA PHE A 173 49.28 -11.33 16.51
C PHE A 173 48.59 -10.39 15.53
N SER A 174 49.23 -10.07 14.40
CA SER A 174 48.64 -9.25 13.35
C SER A 174 47.42 -9.93 12.72
N GLN A 175 47.52 -11.22 12.37
CA GLN A 175 46.41 -11.98 11.81
C GLN A 175 45.26 -12.13 12.82
N TYR A 176 45.55 -12.40 14.08
CA TYR A 176 44.55 -12.49 15.15
C TYR A 176 43.79 -11.17 15.34
N ASN A 177 44.50 -10.06 15.48
CA ASN A 177 43.88 -8.74 15.66
C ASN A 177 43.08 -8.31 14.43
N THR A 178 43.57 -8.62 13.23
CA THR A 178 42.85 -8.35 11.97
C THR A 178 41.53 -9.14 11.92
N LEU A 179 41.56 -10.43 12.29
CA LEU A 179 40.36 -11.25 12.31
C LEU A 179 39.36 -10.76 13.36
N LYS A 180 39.83 -10.43 14.57
CA LYS A 180 39.00 -9.92 15.65
C LYS A 180 38.31 -8.61 15.28
N ASN A 181 39.07 -7.64 14.76
CA ASN A 181 38.52 -6.35 14.34
C ASN A 181 37.50 -6.51 13.20
N LYS A 182 37.72 -7.46 12.29
CA LYS A 182 36.77 -7.76 11.22
C LYS A 182 35.46 -8.33 11.77
N VAL A 183 35.52 -9.27 12.71
CA VAL A 183 34.33 -9.82 13.37
C VAL A 183 33.55 -8.73 14.11
N ASP A 184 34.24 -7.86 14.87
CA ASP A 184 33.59 -6.78 15.60
C ASP A 184 32.93 -5.75 14.66
N ALA A 185 33.57 -5.43 13.52
CA ALA A 185 33.02 -4.55 12.50
C ALA A 185 31.79 -5.16 11.81
N ASP A 186 31.84 -6.45 11.46
CA ASP A 186 30.72 -7.17 10.84
C ASP A 186 29.51 -7.21 11.79
N ILE A 187 29.72 -7.44 13.10
CA ILE A 187 28.67 -7.40 14.13
C ILE A 187 28.04 -5.99 14.22
N LEU A 188 28.85 -4.93 14.14
CA LEU A 188 28.34 -3.56 14.20
C LEU A 188 27.51 -3.21 12.96
N ALA A 189 28.00 -3.55 11.76
CA ALA A 189 27.28 -3.32 10.50
C ALA A 189 25.90 -3.99 10.50
N THR A 190 25.83 -5.21 11.03
CA THR A 190 24.59 -5.97 11.24
C THR A 190 23.59 -5.23 12.10
N LYS A 191 24.04 -4.77 13.27
CA LYS A 191 23.15 -4.11 14.24
C LYS A 191 22.51 -2.89 13.61
N THR A 192 23.27 -2.15 12.80
CA THR A 192 22.78 -1.00 12.03
C THR A 192 21.74 -1.43 10.98
N GLU A 193 22.04 -2.46 10.17
CA GLU A 193 21.13 -2.93 9.11
C GLU A 193 19.81 -3.48 9.69
N ILE A 194 19.87 -4.23 10.80
CA ILE A 194 18.68 -4.71 11.51
C ILE A 194 17.90 -3.54 12.12
N TRP A 195 18.59 -2.55 12.69
CA TRP A 195 17.96 -1.37 13.27
C TRP A 195 17.22 -0.54 12.21
N ASP A 196 17.80 -0.35 11.03
CA ASP A 196 17.15 0.32 9.89
C ASP A 196 15.88 -0.40 9.44
N LEU A 197 15.92 -1.74 9.38
CA LEU A 197 14.75 -2.57 9.03
C LEU A 197 13.66 -2.60 10.12
N GLN A 198 14.01 -2.34 11.38
CA GLN A 198 13.08 -2.34 12.52
C GLN A 198 12.46 -0.98 12.81
N VAL A 199 13.22 0.11 12.63
CA VAL A 199 12.84 1.46 13.08
C VAL A 199 12.27 2.33 11.96
N ASN A 200 12.54 2.01 10.68
CA ASN A 200 12.09 2.82 9.54
C ASN A 200 11.31 2.03 8.47
N PRO A 201 10.11 1.52 8.78
CA PRO A 201 9.27 0.87 7.77
C PRO A 201 8.81 1.82 6.65
N LEU A 202 8.77 3.15 6.89
CA LEU A 202 8.18 4.14 5.98
C LEU A 202 9.18 4.86 5.05
N ILE A 203 10.50 4.70 5.19
CA ILE A 203 11.48 5.44 4.34
C ILE A 203 11.75 4.76 2.98
N ASN A 204 11.24 3.55 2.75
CA ASN A 204 11.44 2.84 1.49
C ASN A 204 10.43 3.21 0.37
N GLU A 205 9.63 4.27 0.54
CA GLU A 205 8.71 4.77 -0.49
C GLU A 205 9.41 5.15 -1.81
N ASN A 206 10.69 5.52 -1.77
CA ASN A 206 11.41 5.95 -2.98
C ASN A 206 11.99 4.81 -3.83
N LYS A 207 11.98 3.56 -3.37
CA LYS A 207 12.52 2.42 -4.16
C LYS A 207 11.48 1.73 -5.03
N TYR A 208 10.18 1.94 -4.77
CA TYR A 208 9.09 1.24 -5.45
C TYR A 208 8.27 2.13 -6.41
N LYS A 209 8.70 3.36 -6.67
CA LYS A 209 8.21 4.19 -7.79
C LYS A 209 8.53 3.63 -9.19
N LEU A 210 9.15 2.43 -9.28
CA LEU A 210 9.44 1.73 -10.54
C LEU A 210 8.26 0.95 -11.13
N TYR A 211 7.08 0.98 -10.50
CA TYR A 211 5.85 0.36 -11.02
C TYR A 211 4.66 1.34 -11.08
N GLN A 212 4.93 2.60 -11.44
CA GLN A 212 3.93 3.54 -11.97
C GLN A 212 4.24 3.81 -13.44
#